data_AF-A0A7C1EJU9-F1
#
_entry.id   AF-A0A7C1EJU9-F1
#
_cell.length_a   1.000
_cell.length_b   1.000
_cell.length_c   1.000
_cell.angle_alpha   90.00
_cell.angle_beta   90.00
_cell.angle_gamma   90.00
#
_symmetry.space_group_name_H-M   'P 1'
#
loop_
_entity.id
_entity.type
_entity.pdbx_description
1 polymer ?
#
loop_
_entity_poly.entity_id
_entity_poly.type
_entity_poly.pdbx_seq_one_letter_code
_entity_poly.pdbx_strand_id
1 'polypeptide(L)'
;MNPNRPIRIMRIIARLNVGGPAIHVVLLTEQLRPPQFESTLVCGQIGPQEGDMAYLAEQRGITPVYVDELGRELSPLRDLATLF
;
A
#
# COMPACT_ATOMS: atom_id res chain seq x y z
N MET A 1 -7.56 -13.12 -21.37
CA MET A 1 -7.76 -13.29 -19.91
C MET A 1 -8.29 -14.70 -19.70
N ASN A 2 -7.75 -15.46 -18.74
CA ASN A 2 -8.31 -16.77 -18.42
C ASN A 2 -9.63 -16.53 -17.64
N PRO A 3 -10.80 -16.89 -18.19
CA PRO A 3 -12.09 -16.57 -17.56
C PRO A 3 -12.23 -17.17 -16.14
N ASN A 4 -11.39 -18.15 -15.80
CA ASN A 4 -11.38 -18.81 -14.49
C ASN A 4 -10.38 -18.24 -13.47
N ARG A 5 -9.67 -17.13 -13.76
CA ARG A 5 -8.74 -16.53 -12.78
C ARG A 5 -9.09 -15.07 -12.49
N PRO A 6 -9.08 -14.64 -11.21
CA PRO A 6 -9.35 -13.25 -10.86
C PRO A 6 -8.30 -12.31 -11.47
N ILE A 7 -8.71 -11.08 -11.74
CA ILE A 7 -7.79 -10.01 -12.14
C ILE A 7 -6.98 -9.59 -10.91
N ARG A 8 -5.65 -9.73 -11.00
CA ARG A 8 -4.74 -9.33 -9.91
C ARG A 8 -4.50 -7.83 -9.97
N ILE A 9 -4.72 -7.13 -8.86
CA ILE A 9 -4.51 -5.69 -8.74
C ILE A 9 -3.54 -5.42 -7.59
N MET A 10 -2.40 -4.80 -7.91
CA MET A 10 -1.48 -4.29 -6.90
C MET A 10 -1.63 -2.78 -6.80
N ARG A 11 -1.94 -2.28 -5.61
CA ARG A 11 -1.97 -0.85 -5.30
C ARG A 11 -0.77 -0.50 -4.47
N ILE A 12 0.11 0.33 -5.01
CA ILE A 12 1.27 0.84 -4.30
C ILE A 12 0.98 2.29 -3.92
N ILE A 13 1.13 2.59 -2.63
CA ILE A 13 1.15 3.96 -2.10
C ILE A 13 2.45 4.13 -1.31
N ALA A 14 3.01 5.33 -1.23
CA ALA A 14 4.23 5.54 -0.46
C ALA A 14 4.04 5.13 1.01
N ARG A 15 3.05 5.68 1.71
CA ARG A 15 2.78 5.39 3.14
C ARG A 15 1.29 5.50 3.41
N LEU A 16 0.78 4.79 4.42
CA LEU A 16 -0.59 4.96 4.92
C LEU A 16 -0.65 6.11 5.93
N ASN A 17 -0.21 7.30 5.51
CA ASN A 17 -0.31 8.51 6.32
C ASN A 17 -1.71 9.16 6.21
N VAL A 18 -1.98 10.16 7.05
CA VAL A 18 -3.26 10.87 7.05
C VAL A 18 -3.51 11.58 5.71
N GLY A 19 -4.55 11.15 5.00
CA GLY A 19 -4.99 11.82 3.78
C GLY A 19 -5.98 11.01 2.94
N GLY A 20 -6.62 11.72 2.00
CA GLY A 20 -7.51 11.11 1.00
C GLY A 20 -6.90 9.95 0.20
N PRO A 21 -5.61 9.98 -0.19
CA PRO A 21 -4.98 8.86 -0.89
C PRO A 21 -4.98 7.55 -0.09
N ALA A 22 -4.71 7.59 1.22
CA ALA A 22 -4.74 6.40 2.08
C ALA A 22 -6.16 5.82 2.16
N ILE A 23 -7.17 6.68 2.29
CA ILE A 23 -8.59 6.27 2.26
C ILE A 23 -8.91 5.60 0.92
N HIS A 24 -8.52 6.24 -0.19
CA HIS A 24 -8.84 5.77 -1.53
C HIS A 24 -8.26 4.38 -1.83
N VAL A 25 -6.98 4.15 -1.53
CA VAL A 25 -6.35 2.85 -1.81
C VAL A 25 -6.90 1.73 -0.93
N VAL A 26 -7.27 2.04 0.31
CA VAL A 26 -7.91 1.09 1.24
C VAL A 26 -9.31 0.74 0.75
N LEU A 27 -10.15 1.72 0.43
CA LEU A 27 -11.50 1.49 -0.08
C LEU A 27 -11.49 0.70 -1.39
N LEU A 28 -10.61 1.03 -2.34
CA LEU A 28 -10.54 0.27 -3.58
C LEU A 28 -10.02 -1.16 -3.38
N THR A 29 -9.10 -1.38 -2.43
CA THR A 29 -8.64 -2.73 -2.09
C THR A 29 -9.76 -3.56 -1.47
N GLU A 30 -10.60 -2.94 -0.65
CA GLU A 30 -11.80 -3.55 -0.09
C GLU A 30 -12.85 -3.86 -1.17
N GLN A 31 -13.13 -2.93 -2.07
CA GLN A 31 -14.22 -3.11 -3.04
C GLN A 31 -13.83 -4.05 -4.19
N LEU A 32 -12.54 -4.17 -4.51
CA LEU A 32 -12.05 -5.02 -5.60
C LEU A 32 -11.47 -6.32 -5.03
N ARG A 33 -12.36 -7.21 -4.57
CA ARG A 33 -12.07 -8.49 -3.92
C ARG A 33 -12.60 -9.71 -4.73
N PRO A 34 -12.33 -10.96 -4.28
CA PRO A 34 -12.82 -12.16 -4.96
C PRO A 34 -14.35 -12.18 -5.15
N PRO A 35 -14.87 -12.88 -6.17
CA PRO A 35 -14.16 -13.78 -7.08
C PRO A 35 -13.56 -13.12 -8.33
N GLN A 36 -13.91 -11.86 -8.61
CA GLN A 36 -13.50 -11.16 -9.84
C GLN A 36 -12.09 -10.58 -9.74
N PHE A 37 -11.69 -10.18 -8.55
CA PHE A 37 -10.42 -9.50 -8.31
C PHE A 37 -9.63 -10.15 -7.17
N GLU A 38 -8.32 -9.99 -7.23
CA GLU A 38 -7.40 -10.33 -6.15
C GLU A 38 -6.54 -9.08 -5.91
N SER A 39 -6.86 -8.30 -4.88
CA SER A 39 -6.18 -7.05 -4.58
C SER A 39 -5.10 -7.21 -3.51
N THR A 40 -3.95 -6.57 -3.73
CA THR A 40 -2.88 -6.40 -2.74
C THR A 40 -2.58 -4.92 -2.55
N LEU A 41 -2.56 -4.47 -1.31
CA LEU A 41 -2.13 -3.12 -0.94
C LEU A 41 -0.67 -3.18 -0.50
N VAL A 42 0.17 -2.34 -1.07
CA VAL A 42 1.60 -2.22 -0.77
C VAL A 42 1.88 -0.80 -0.29
N CYS A 43 2.59 -0.66 0.82
CA CYS A 43 3.00 0.63 1.35
C CYS A 43 4.33 0.56 2.11
N GLY A 44 4.94 1.71 2.35
CA GLY A 44 6.07 1.83 3.27
C GLY A 44 5.66 2.23 4.68
N GLN A 45 6.67 2.32 5.53
CA GLN A 45 6.53 2.69 6.94
C GLN A 45 6.26 4.19 7.10
N ILE A 46 5.38 4.55 8.03
CA ILE A 46 5.19 5.94 8.44
C ILE A 46 6.41 6.46 9.19
N GLY A 47 6.71 7.75 9.02
CA GLY A 47 7.71 8.44 9.83
C GLY A 47 7.19 8.75 11.25
N PRO A 48 8.09 9.05 12.22
CA PRO A 48 7.71 9.32 13.61
C PRO A 48 6.77 10.51 13.82
N GLN A 49 6.70 11.41 12.84
CA GLN A 49 5.88 12.64 12.87
C GLN A 49 4.65 12.55 11.95
N GLU A 50 4.40 11.41 11.33
CA GLU A 50 3.23 11.20 10.46
C GLU A 50 2.08 10.57 11.25
N GLY A 51 0.85 11.00 10.97
CA GLY A 51 -0.33 10.31 11.48
C GLY A 51 -0.54 8.98 10.76
N ASP A 52 -0.97 7.94 11.50
CA ASP A 52 -1.14 6.58 11.00
C ASP A 52 -2.60 6.30 10.58
N MET A 53 -2.81 5.86 9.33
CA MET A 53 -4.09 5.38 8.82
C MET A 53 -4.14 3.87 8.58
N ALA A 54 -3.16 3.09 9.05
CA ALA A 54 -3.17 1.63 8.95
C ALA A 54 -4.40 1.00 9.62
N TYR A 55 -4.96 1.66 10.65
CA TYR A 55 -6.22 1.26 11.30
C TYR A 55 -7.37 1.09 10.28
N LEU A 56 -7.38 1.88 9.20
CA LEU A 56 -8.43 1.85 8.19
C LEU A 56 -8.38 0.56 7.36
N ALA A 57 -7.16 0.08 7.08
CA ALA A 57 -6.92 -1.19 6.40
C ALA A 57 -7.27 -2.37 7.32
N GLU A 58 -6.82 -2.31 8.58
CA GLU A 58 -7.11 -3.31 9.61
C GLU A 58 -8.61 -3.51 9.81
N GLN A 59 -9.36 -2.41 10.00
CA GLN A 59 -10.83 -2.44 10.15
C GLN A 59 -11.57 -3.06 8.96
N ARG A 60 -10.94 -3.13 7.78
CA ARG A 60 -11.50 -3.74 6.55
C ARG A 60 -10.96 -5.13 6.27
N GLY A 61 -10.16 -5.70 7.18
CA GLY A 61 -9.52 -7.00 7.00
C GLY A 61 -8.48 -7.00 5.87
N ILE A 62 -7.83 -5.85 5.63
CA ILE A 62 -6.74 -5.72 4.65
C ILE A 62 -5.43 -5.72 5.42
N THR A 63 -4.52 -6.63 5.07
CA THR A 63 -3.15 -6.65 5.57
C THR A 63 -2.23 -6.08 4.47
N PRO A 64 -1.70 -4.86 4.64
CA PRO A 64 -0.77 -4.30 3.68
C PRO A 64 0.54 -5.09 3.64
N VAL A 65 1.17 -5.14 2.47
CA VAL A 65 2.55 -5.58 2.30
C VAL A 65 3.46 -4.37 2.49
N TYR A 66 4.39 -4.47 3.43
CA TYR A 66 5.31 -3.38 3.72
C TYR A 66 6.60 -3.47 2.91
N VAL A 67 7.04 -2.33 2.38
CA VAL A 67 8.34 -2.13 1.70
C VAL A 67 9.09 -1.04 2.44
N ASP A 68 10.15 -1.40 3.16
CA ASP A 68 10.87 -0.50 4.08
C ASP A 68 11.58 0.65 3.36
N GLU A 69 11.84 0.49 2.06
CA GLU A 69 12.40 1.52 1.19
C GLU A 69 11.37 2.61 0.82
N LEU A 70 10.06 2.35 0.93
CA LEU A 70 9.00 3.33 0.68
C LEU A 70 8.76 4.26 1.89
N GLY A 71 9.82 4.60 2.62
CA GLY A 71 9.78 5.43 3.82
C GLY A 71 9.76 6.94 3.55
N ARG A 72 9.59 7.74 4.61
CA ARG A 72 9.66 9.21 4.55
C ARG A 72 11.09 9.72 4.44
N GLU A 73 11.96 9.15 5.27
CA GLU A 73 13.31 9.67 5.47
C GLU A 73 14.23 9.25 4.33
N LEU A 74 14.97 10.23 3.81
CA LEU A 74 16.09 9.96 2.91
C LEU A 74 17.18 9.21 3.66
N SER A 75 17.89 8.34 2.96
CA SER A 75 18.96 7.53 3.49
C SER A 75 20.16 7.61 2.56
N PRO A 76 21.20 8.38 2.93
CA PRO A 76 22.35 8.60 2.03
C PRO A 76 22.99 7.31 1.51
N LEU A 77 23.02 6.24 2.32
CA LEU A 77 23.58 4.94 1.92
C LEU A 77 22.62 4.14 1.03
N ARG A 78 21.32 4.08 1.38
CA ARG A 78 20.34 3.31 0.58
C ARG A 78 20.03 4.01 -0.74
N ASP A 79 19.99 5.34 -0.74
CA ASP A 79 19.62 6.15 -1.89
C ASP A 79 20.73 6.21 -2.95
N LEU A 80 21.97 5.77 -2.65
CA LEU A 80 23.01 5.56 -3.67
C LEU A 80 22.56 4.63 -4.80
N ALA A 81 21.69 3.66 -4.50
CA ALA A 81 21.13 2.76 -5.50
C ALA A 81 20.23 3.48 -6.52
N THR A 82 19.82 4.73 -6.26
CA THR A 82 19.01 5.53 -7.21
C THR A 82 19.85 6.27 -8.26
N LEU A 83 21.18 6.26 -8.11
CA LEU A 83 22.12 6.95 -9.01
C LEU A 83 22.60 6.09 -10.18
N PHE A 84 22.25 4.80 -10.20
CA PHE A 84 22.67 3.82 -11.22
C PHE A 84 21.50 2.91 -11.59
#